data_AF-A0A9D2C5N2-F1
#
_entry.id   AF-A0A9D2C5N2-F1
#
_cell.length_a   1.000
_cell.length_b   1.000
_cell.length_c   1.000
_cell.angle_alpha   90.00
_cell.angle_beta   90.00
_cell.angle_gamma   90.00
#
_symmetry.space_group_name_H-M   'P 1'
#
loop_
_entity.id
_entity.type
_entity.pdbx_description
1 polymer ?
#
loop_
_entity_poly.entity_id
_entity_poly.type
_entity_poly.pdbx_seq_one_letter_code
_entity_poly.pdbx_strand_id
1 'polypeptide(L)'
;MEKNIAVIDAEGNVYEATWPKRARGLVKSGRARFVNQNTICLARPPVYAEGKCMNAFIDPEGKTGEAAAVPEQGPNGGQEIPDTAYVVRKIDEILAGNAELRAAIAQMEHLEDTPAEALSHMMEARETTNQRLIDLLTNILETVKPDPALVRLEAVTKLLSDAGLEENHKFDLLNQTIQRLF
;
A
#
# COMPACT_ATOMS: atom_id res chain seq x y z
N MET A 1 31.53 14.07 26.80
CA MET A 1 30.42 14.48 25.90
C MET A 1 29.13 14.27 26.66
N GLU A 2 28.37 15.34 26.88
CA GLU A 2 27.12 15.30 27.64
C GLU A 2 25.93 14.94 26.75
N LYS A 3 24.88 14.38 27.37
CA LYS A 3 23.60 14.03 26.73
C LYS A 3 22.75 15.30 26.59
N ASN A 4 22.97 16.07 25.53
CA ASN A 4 22.35 17.40 25.37
C ASN A 4 21.19 17.44 24.35
N ILE A 5 20.74 16.28 23.86
CA ILE A 5 19.64 16.17 22.90
C ILE A 5 18.45 15.46 23.56
N ALA A 6 17.32 16.15 23.70
CA ALA A 6 16.08 15.57 24.17
C ALA A 6 15.47 14.63 23.11
N VAL A 7 14.88 13.52 23.56
CA VAL A 7 14.25 12.51 22.70
C VAL A 7 12.78 12.43 23.06
N ILE A 8 11.91 12.60 22.07
CA ILE A 8 10.46 12.48 22.22
C ILE A 8 9.90 11.43 21.26
N ASP A 9 8.69 10.91 21.49
CA ASP A 9 7.96 10.12 20.48
C ASP A 9 6.84 10.94 19.81
N ALA A 10 6.06 10.28 18.95
CA ALA A 10 4.93 10.89 18.25
C ALA A 10 3.73 11.20 19.17
N GLU A 11 3.68 10.62 20.36
CA GLU A 11 2.61 10.80 21.36
C GLU A 11 3.01 11.85 22.42
N GLY A 12 4.23 12.40 22.31
CA GLY A 12 4.74 13.46 23.18
C GLY A 12 5.43 12.96 24.45
N ASN A 13 5.69 11.65 24.59
CA ASN A 13 6.41 11.12 25.74
C ASN A 13 7.90 11.47 25.63
N VAL A 14 8.45 11.98 26.73
CA VAL A 14 9.86 12.41 26.82
C VAL A 14 10.71 11.24 27.34
N TYR A 15 11.74 10.91 26.59
CA TYR A 15 12.72 9.87 26.93
C TYR A 15 14.03 10.49 27.44
N GLU A 16 14.93 9.62 27.90
CA GLU A 16 16.26 10.03 28.33
C GLU A 16 17.02 10.74 27.19
N ALA A 17 17.69 11.84 27.54
CA ALA A 17 18.50 12.59 26.59
C ALA A 17 19.58 11.70 25.96
N THR A 18 19.89 11.95 24.69
CA THR A 18 20.89 11.20 23.93
C THR A 18 22.08 12.06 23.51
N TRP A 19 23.10 11.41 22.97
CA TRP A 19 24.30 12.08 22.49
C TRP A 19 24.09 12.67 21.09
N PRO A 20 24.63 13.87 20.78
CA PRO A 20 24.48 14.51 19.47
C PRO A 20 24.92 13.66 18.26
N LYS A 21 25.94 12.80 18.42
CA LYS A 21 26.35 11.87 17.36
C LYS A 21 25.30 10.79 17.09
N ARG A 22 24.69 10.24 18.15
CA ARG A 22 23.63 9.23 18.05
C ARG A 22 22.34 9.81 17.49
N ALA A 23 21.96 11.02 17.92
CA ALA A 23 20.82 11.75 17.37
C ALA A 23 20.93 11.93 15.85
N ARG A 24 22.09 12.43 15.36
CA ARG A 24 22.35 12.55 13.92
C ARG A 24 22.30 11.21 13.18
N GLY A 25 22.81 10.14 13.80
CA GLY A 25 22.73 8.79 13.23
C GLY A 25 21.29 8.26 13.11
N LEU A 26 20.45 8.52 14.12
CA LEU A 26 19.03 8.15 14.09
C LEU A 26 18.26 8.93 13.03
N VAL A 27 18.56 10.21 12.83
CA VAL A 27 17.94 11.02 11.78
C VAL A 27 18.42 10.60 10.39
N LYS A 28 19.72 10.37 10.20
CA LYS A 28 20.28 9.90 8.92
C LYS A 28 19.73 8.52 8.50
N SER A 29 19.40 7.67 9.47
CA SER A 29 18.79 6.34 9.21
C SER A 29 17.26 6.39 9.08
N GLY A 30 16.63 7.57 9.16
CA GLY A 30 15.17 7.72 9.04
C GLY A 30 14.38 7.24 10.27
N ARG A 31 15.06 6.87 11.36
CA ARG A 31 14.43 6.37 12.61
C ARG A 31 13.96 7.48 13.54
N ALA A 32 14.35 8.72 13.26
CA ALA A 32 13.95 9.91 14.01
C ALA A 32 13.92 11.14 13.10
N ARG A 33 13.26 12.21 13.54
CA ARG A 33 13.22 13.53 12.90
C ARG A 33 13.67 14.61 13.88
N PHE A 34 14.38 15.65 13.42
CA PHE A 34 14.65 16.82 14.25
C PHE A 34 13.36 17.62 14.41
N VAL A 35 12.98 17.88 15.66
CA VAL A 35 11.88 18.78 16.00
C VAL A 35 12.42 20.18 16.27
N ASN A 36 13.54 20.24 17.01
CA ASN A 36 14.28 21.48 17.29
C ASN A 36 15.79 21.20 17.23
N GLN A 37 16.61 22.24 17.35
CA GLN A 37 18.08 22.16 17.32
C GLN A 37 18.66 21.17 18.37
N ASN A 38 17.96 21.01 19.50
CA ASN A 38 18.34 20.11 20.60
C ASN A 38 17.28 19.04 20.91
N THR A 39 16.35 18.76 19.99
CA THR A 39 15.26 17.80 20.22
C THR A 39 15.00 16.95 18.99
N ILE A 40 14.99 15.62 19.17
CA ILE A 40 14.61 14.66 18.14
C ILE A 40 13.32 13.92 18.54
N CYS A 41 12.47 13.64 17.55
CA CYS A 41 11.31 12.77 17.69
C CYS A 41 11.59 11.42 17.04
N LEU A 42 11.43 10.32 17.78
CA LEU A 42 11.47 8.97 17.24
C LEU A 42 10.31 8.78 16.28
N ALA A 43 10.59 8.22 15.10
CA ALA A 43 9.53 7.79 14.20
C ALA A 43 8.81 6.59 14.84
N ARG A 44 7.47 6.59 14.79
CA ARG A 44 6.67 5.46 15.26
C ARG A 44 7.13 4.21 14.50
N PRO A 45 7.57 3.14 15.18
CA PRO A 45 7.90 1.89 14.51
C PRO A 45 6.71 1.45 13.65
N PRO A 46 6.95 0.84 12.47
CA PRO A 46 5.87 0.18 11.75
C PRO A 46 5.15 -0.79 12.70
N VAL A 47 3.82 -0.82 12.63
CA VAL A 47 2.94 -1.61 13.52
C VAL A 47 3.36 -3.10 13.56
N TYR A 48 4.03 -3.56 12.51
CA TYR A 48 4.66 -4.87 12.42
C TYR A 48 6.16 -4.75 12.70
N ALA A 49 6.54 -4.90 13.96
CA ALA A 49 7.91 -5.26 14.31
C ALA A 49 8.05 -6.79 14.18
N GLU A 50 9.08 -7.25 13.46
CA GLU A 50 9.38 -8.66 13.16
C GLU A 50 9.58 -9.54 14.43
N GLY A 51 9.54 -8.95 15.63
CA GLY A 51 9.61 -9.63 16.92
C GLY A 51 8.26 -10.03 17.55
N LYS A 52 7.10 -9.67 16.96
CA LYS A 52 5.79 -10.10 17.51
C LYS A 52 5.44 -11.55 17.15
N CYS A 53 6.20 -12.17 16.24
CA CYS A 53 5.92 -13.50 15.69
C CYS A 53 6.48 -14.67 16.50
N MET A 54 7.18 -14.46 17.62
CA MET A 54 7.91 -15.55 18.29
C MET A 54 7.54 -15.87 19.75
N ASN A 55 6.65 -15.13 20.41
CA ASN A 55 6.29 -15.43 21.82
C ASN A 55 4.77 -15.51 22.05
N ALA A 56 4.05 -16.30 21.26
CA ALA A 56 2.61 -16.51 21.46
C ALA A 56 2.20 -17.98 21.36
N PHE A 57 2.98 -18.88 21.97
CA PHE A 57 2.52 -20.19 22.47
C PHE A 57 3.42 -20.50 23.66
N ILE A 58 2.99 -20.27 24.90
CA ILE A 58 2.34 -21.26 25.75
C ILE A 58 1.83 -20.51 27.00
N ASP A 59 0.53 -20.57 27.28
CA ASP A 59 -0.04 -20.92 28.60
C ASP A 59 -1.59 -20.85 28.54
N PRO A 60 -2.31 -21.94 28.84
CA PRO A 60 -3.76 -21.96 28.93
C PRO A 60 -4.18 -21.86 30.39
N GLU A 61 -4.32 -20.67 30.96
CA GLU A 61 -5.08 -20.48 32.22
C GLU A 61 -5.39 -19.00 32.42
N GLY A 62 -6.68 -18.69 32.55
CA GLY A 62 -7.20 -17.34 32.51
C GLY A 62 -6.89 -16.48 33.74
N LYS A 63 -6.94 -15.15 33.53
CA LYS A 63 -7.64 -14.20 34.40
C LYS A 63 -7.72 -12.81 33.76
N THR A 64 -8.92 -12.26 33.91
CA THR A 64 -9.41 -10.95 33.49
C THR A 64 -8.64 -9.80 34.14
N GLY A 65 -8.54 -8.68 33.43
CA GLY A 65 -8.21 -7.37 33.98
C GLY A 65 -8.78 -6.27 33.11
N GLU A 66 -9.98 -5.80 33.44
CA GLU A 66 -10.58 -4.57 32.90
C GLU A 66 -9.87 -3.33 33.48
N ALA A 67 -9.59 -2.34 32.62
CA ALA A 67 -9.54 -0.94 32.98
C ALA A 67 -9.99 -0.11 31.76
N ALA A 68 -10.89 0.82 32.01
CA ALA A 68 -11.72 1.50 31.02
C ALA A 68 -11.03 2.70 30.34
N ALA A 69 -11.40 2.95 29.07
CA ALA A 69 -12.15 4.14 28.61
C ALA A 69 -11.67 4.73 27.25
N VAL A 70 -12.69 5.05 26.44
CA VAL A 70 -12.78 5.98 25.29
C VAL A 70 -12.40 5.44 23.88
N PRO A 71 -13.35 5.49 22.90
CA PRO A 71 -13.15 4.96 21.56
C PRO A 71 -12.57 6.04 20.64
N GLU A 72 -11.29 5.89 20.28
CA GLU A 72 -10.71 6.61 19.14
C GLU A 72 -10.87 5.74 17.90
N GLN A 73 -11.76 6.18 17.01
CA GLN A 73 -12.02 5.57 15.71
C GLN A 73 -10.77 5.66 14.83
N GLY A 74 -10.21 4.50 14.50
CA GLY A 74 -9.32 4.32 13.35
C GLY A 74 -9.46 2.87 12.90
N PRO A 75 -9.98 2.57 11.69
CA PRO A 75 -10.22 1.20 11.31
C PRO A 75 -8.89 0.50 11.06
N ASN A 76 -8.60 -0.40 11.99
CA ASN A 76 -7.65 -1.51 11.94
C ASN A 76 -7.38 -2.04 10.53
N GLY A 77 -6.11 -2.00 10.14
CA GLY A 77 -5.55 -2.78 9.03
C GLY A 77 -5.38 -4.25 9.40
N GLY A 78 -6.49 -4.92 9.75
CA GLY A 78 -6.58 -6.38 9.67
C GLY A 78 -6.95 -6.75 8.24
N GLN A 79 -6.11 -7.51 7.55
CA GLN A 79 -6.42 -8.06 6.24
C GLN A 79 -7.59 -9.05 6.38
N GLU A 80 -8.82 -8.54 6.34
CA GLU A 80 -9.98 -9.35 6.00
C GLU A 80 -9.82 -9.75 4.53
N ILE A 81 -9.86 -11.05 4.25
CA ILE A 81 -10.03 -11.56 2.88
C ILE A 81 -11.25 -10.81 2.33
N PRO A 82 -11.14 -10.01 1.26
CA PRO A 82 -12.23 -9.14 0.83
C PRO A 82 -13.43 -9.97 0.40
N ASP A 83 -14.35 -10.20 1.33
CA ASP A 83 -15.64 -10.79 1.03
C ASP A 83 -16.51 -9.74 0.31
N THR A 84 -17.39 -10.20 -0.56
CA THR A 84 -18.37 -9.37 -1.26
C THR A 84 -19.15 -8.46 -0.30
N ALA A 85 -19.51 -8.96 0.88
CA ALA A 85 -20.15 -8.15 1.92
C ALA A 85 -19.26 -7.01 2.44
N TYR A 86 -17.95 -7.23 2.56
CA TYR A 86 -16.98 -6.20 2.96
C TYR A 86 -16.89 -5.10 1.90
N VAL A 87 -16.85 -5.48 0.62
CA VAL A 87 -16.80 -4.54 -0.50
C VAL A 87 -18.04 -3.66 -0.53
N VAL A 88 -19.23 -4.23 -0.40
CA VAL A 88 -20.49 -3.47 -0.40
C VAL A 88 -20.56 -2.51 0.79
N ARG A 89 -20.21 -2.96 1.99
CA ARG A 89 -20.14 -2.09 3.17
C ARG A 89 -19.16 -0.93 2.97
N LYS A 90 -18.01 -1.18 2.35
CA LYS A 90 -17.04 -0.12 2.05
C LYS A 90 -17.56 0.86 1.00
N ILE A 91 -18.33 0.39 0.02
CA ILE A 91 -19.01 1.26 -0.95
C ILE A 91 -19.99 2.18 -0.21
N ASP A 92 -20.80 1.66 0.70
CA ASP A 92 -21.77 2.46 1.47
C ASP A 92 -21.06 3.51 2.35
N GLU A 93 -19.96 3.13 3.00
CA GLU A 93 -19.11 4.06 3.78
C GLU A 93 -18.54 5.19 2.90
N ILE A 94 -18.07 4.86 1.68
CA ILE A 94 -17.54 5.86 0.73
C ILE A 94 -18.65 6.80 0.25
N LEU A 95 -19.84 6.27 -0.03
CA LEU A 95 -20.99 7.06 -0.45
C LEU A 95 -21.44 8.03 0.65
N ALA A 96 -21.45 7.58 1.90
CA ALA A 96 -21.76 8.43 3.06
C ALA A 96 -20.71 9.53 3.25
N GLY A 97 -19.41 9.20 3.24
CA GLY A 97 -18.34 10.19 3.36
C GLY A 97 -18.32 11.22 2.23
N ASN A 98 -18.71 10.82 1.01
CA ASN A 98 -18.84 11.74 -0.11
C ASN A 98 -19.96 12.78 0.08
N ALA A 99 -21.00 12.50 0.88
CA ALA A 99 -22.04 13.47 1.18
C ALA A 99 -21.52 14.61 2.07
N GLU A 100 -20.70 14.27 3.06
CA GLU A 100 -20.03 15.24 3.94
C GLU A 100 -19.03 16.11 3.16
N LEU A 101 -18.24 15.50 2.27
CA LEU A 101 -17.32 16.23 1.39
C LEU A 101 -18.06 17.20 0.48
N ARG A 102 -19.19 16.79 -0.10
CA ARG A 102 -20.03 17.68 -0.93
C ARG A 102 -20.61 18.84 -0.13
N ALA A 103 -21.05 18.59 1.11
CA ALA A 103 -21.53 19.63 2.00
C ALA A 103 -20.42 20.62 2.38
N ALA A 104 -19.20 20.14 2.63
CA ALA A 104 -18.03 20.97 2.90
C ALA A 104 -17.62 21.80 1.67
N ILE A 105 -17.64 21.22 0.47
CA ILE A 105 -17.38 21.94 -0.79
C ILE A 105 -18.41 23.03 -1.03
N ALA A 106 -19.71 22.76 -0.80
CA ALA A 106 -20.76 23.77 -0.92
C ALA A 106 -20.58 24.95 0.07
N GLN A 107 -20.04 24.67 1.26
CA GLN A 107 -19.68 25.72 2.23
C GLN A 107 -18.42 26.50 1.81
N MET A 108 -17.49 25.85 1.11
CA MET A 108 -16.28 26.49 0.57
C MET A 108 -16.56 27.35 -0.66
N GLU A 109 -17.64 27.09 -1.41
CA GLU A 109 -18.08 27.91 -2.56
C GLU A 109 -18.38 29.38 -2.16
N HIS A 110 -18.57 29.65 -0.87
CA HIS A 110 -18.82 30.99 -0.32
C HIS A 110 -17.56 31.68 0.26
N LEU A 111 -16.39 31.02 0.21
CA LEU A 111 -15.11 31.59 0.64
C LEU A 111 -14.34 32.06 -0.61
N GLU A 112 -13.75 33.26 -0.52
CA GLU A 112 -13.09 34.02 -1.61
C GLU A 112 -12.14 33.16 -2.49
N ASP A 113 -11.77 33.66 -3.69
CA ASP A 113 -11.11 32.92 -4.79
C ASP A 113 -9.85 32.09 -4.45
N THR A 114 -9.19 32.32 -3.31
CA THR A 114 -7.90 31.71 -2.95
C THR A 114 -7.94 30.22 -2.56
N PRO A 115 -8.85 29.72 -1.67
CA PRO A 115 -9.07 28.30 -1.44
C PRO A 115 -9.53 27.52 -2.68
N ALA A 116 -10.28 28.15 -3.58
CA ALA A 116 -10.76 27.51 -4.81
C ALA A 116 -9.60 27.21 -5.77
N GLU A 117 -8.68 28.16 -5.95
CA GLU A 117 -7.46 27.97 -6.76
C GLU A 117 -6.54 26.89 -6.19
N ALA A 118 -6.31 26.90 -4.87
CA ALA A 118 -5.49 25.88 -4.21
C ALA A 118 -6.09 24.46 -4.34
N LEU A 119 -7.42 24.35 -4.24
CA LEU A 119 -8.14 23.10 -4.45
C LEU A 119 -8.01 22.62 -5.90
N SER A 120 -8.15 23.53 -6.87
CA SER A 120 -7.98 23.22 -8.29
C SER A 120 -6.59 22.67 -8.60
N HIS A 121 -5.53 23.32 -8.11
CA HIS A 121 -4.16 22.84 -8.29
C HIS A 121 -3.90 21.48 -7.64
N MET A 122 -4.47 21.23 -6.46
CA MET A 122 -4.36 19.93 -5.81
C MET A 122 -5.07 18.84 -6.63
N MET A 123 -6.25 19.13 -7.17
CA MET A 123 -6.99 18.21 -8.04
C MET A 123 -6.23 17.93 -9.33
N GLU A 124 -5.66 18.96 -9.97
CA GLU A 124 -4.83 18.83 -11.17
C GLU A 124 -3.57 17.98 -10.90
N ALA A 125 -2.87 18.21 -9.79
CA ALA A 125 -1.68 17.44 -9.42
C ALA A 125 -2.02 15.96 -9.15
N ARG A 126 -3.16 15.71 -8.48
CA ARG A 126 -3.68 14.36 -8.24
C ARG A 126 -4.03 13.67 -9.54
N GLU A 127 -4.77 14.34 -10.43
CA GLU A 127 -5.17 13.78 -11.72
C GLU A 127 -3.94 13.50 -12.59
N THR A 128 -2.96 14.41 -12.60
CA THR A 128 -1.67 14.20 -13.27
C THR A 128 -0.97 12.95 -12.75
N THR A 129 -0.96 12.74 -11.43
CA THR A 129 -0.34 11.54 -10.83
C THR A 129 -1.08 10.26 -11.24
N ASN A 130 -2.41 10.30 -11.26
CA ASN A 130 -3.23 9.16 -11.71
C ASN A 130 -2.95 8.82 -13.16
N GLN A 131 -2.88 9.81 -14.05
CA GLN A 131 -2.58 9.60 -15.47
C GLN A 131 -1.19 8.98 -15.65
N ARG A 132 -0.17 9.45 -14.92
CA ARG A 132 1.17 8.86 -14.94
C ARG A 132 1.19 7.40 -14.45
N LEU A 133 0.36 7.07 -13.45
CA LEU A 133 0.23 5.69 -12.98
C LEU A 133 -0.43 4.81 -14.03
N ILE A 134 -1.50 5.28 -14.69
CA ILE A 134 -2.18 4.56 -15.76
C ILE A 134 -1.20 4.31 -16.92
N ASP A 135 -0.41 5.31 -17.30
CA ASP A 135 0.62 5.17 -18.33
C ASP A 135 1.65 4.10 -17.96
N LEU A 136 2.14 4.12 -16.71
CA LEU A 136 3.10 3.12 -16.21
C LEU A 136 2.51 1.71 -16.27
N LEU A 137 1.28 1.53 -15.78
CA LEU A 137 0.61 0.23 -15.78
C LEU A 137 0.36 -0.28 -17.20
N THR A 138 -0.03 0.61 -18.12
CA THR A 138 -0.20 0.28 -19.54
C THR A 138 1.12 -0.16 -20.17
N ASN A 139 2.21 0.56 -19.88
CA ASN A 139 3.54 0.18 -20.35
C ASN A 139 3.98 -1.19 -19.81
N ILE A 140 3.73 -1.48 -18.53
CA ILE A 140 4.04 -2.79 -17.95
C ILE A 140 3.21 -3.89 -18.61
N LEU A 141 1.92 -3.63 -18.89
CA LEU A 141 1.08 -4.60 -19.59
C LEU A 141 1.59 -4.90 -21.00
N GLU A 142 2.00 -3.87 -21.75
CA GLU A 142 2.55 -4.07 -23.09
C GLU A 142 3.93 -4.74 -23.09
N THR A 143 4.77 -4.52 -22.06
CA THR A 143 6.06 -5.24 -21.95
C THR A 143 5.90 -6.70 -21.55
N VAL A 144 4.87 -7.03 -20.76
CA VAL A 144 4.60 -8.39 -20.28
C VAL A 144 3.72 -9.18 -21.26
N LYS A 145 3.08 -8.52 -22.22
CA LYS A 145 2.23 -9.15 -23.22
C LYS A 145 3.02 -10.20 -24.01
N PRO A 146 2.68 -11.50 -23.88
CA PRO A 146 3.39 -12.53 -24.63
C PRO A 146 3.12 -12.36 -26.12
N ASP A 147 4.11 -12.72 -26.93
CA ASP A 147 3.96 -12.69 -28.38
C ASP A 147 2.72 -13.52 -28.78
N PRO A 148 1.74 -12.94 -29.50
CA PRO A 148 0.54 -13.66 -29.93
C PRO A 148 0.85 -14.89 -30.80
N ALA A 149 2.01 -14.95 -31.47
CA ALA A 149 2.47 -16.17 -32.14
C ALA A 149 2.82 -17.28 -31.13
N LEU A 150 3.50 -16.92 -30.03
CA LEU A 150 3.90 -17.85 -28.97
C LEU A 150 2.69 -18.42 -28.22
N VAL A 151 1.70 -17.58 -27.90
CA VAL A 151 0.45 -18.01 -27.26
C VAL A 151 -0.33 -18.99 -28.15
N ARG A 152 -0.38 -18.72 -29.46
CA ARG A 152 -1.02 -19.63 -30.43
C ARG A 152 -0.27 -20.95 -30.55
N LEU A 153 1.06 -20.92 -30.56
CA LEU A 153 1.90 -22.11 -30.58
C LEU A 153 1.68 -22.98 -29.32
N GLU A 154 1.61 -22.36 -28.15
CA GLU A 154 1.35 -23.05 -26.88
C GLU A 154 -0.04 -23.71 -26.88
N ALA A 155 -1.06 -23.00 -27.36
CA ALA A 155 -2.41 -23.54 -27.49
C ALA A 155 -2.47 -24.75 -28.45
N VAL A 156 -1.80 -24.68 -29.60
CA VAL A 156 -1.71 -25.80 -30.55
C VAL A 156 -0.94 -26.98 -29.95
N THR A 157 0.15 -26.72 -29.24
CA THR A 157 0.95 -27.76 -28.56
C THR A 157 0.12 -28.49 -27.50
N LYS A 158 -0.68 -27.76 -26.73
CA LYS A 158 -1.61 -28.33 -25.74
C LYS A 158 -2.69 -29.20 -26.40
N LEU A 159 -3.33 -28.69 -27.45
CA LEU A 159 -4.34 -29.44 -28.22
C LEU A 159 -3.77 -30.72 -28.84
N LEU A 160 -2.54 -30.66 -29.36
CA LEU A 160 -1.86 -31.84 -29.91
C LEU A 160 -1.44 -32.84 -28.83
N SER A 161 -1.15 -32.38 -27.62
CA SER A 161 -0.84 -33.25 -26.49
C SER A 161 -2.07 -34.03 -26.05
N ASP A 162 -3.24 -33.37 -26.00
CA ASP A 162 -4.53 -33.96 -25.64
C ASP A 162 -5.12 -34.83 -26.77
N ALA A 163 -4.80 -34.52 -28.03
CA ALA A 163 -5.12 -35.37 -29.16
C ALA A 163 -4.22 -36.61 -29.12
N GLY A 164 -4.81 -37.80 -28.95
CA GLY A 164 -4.12 -39.10 -28.94
C GLY A 164 -3.52 -39.52 -30.29
N LEU A 165 -2.89 -38.59 -31.02
CA LEU A 165 -2.16 -38.78 -32.26
C LEU A 165 -0.78 -39.40 -32.01
N GLU A 166 -0.18 -39.98 -33.06
CA GLU A 166 1.21 -40.42 -33.02
C GLU A 166 2.19 -39.24 -32.99
N GLU A 167 3.33 -39.39 -32.29
CA GLU A 167 4.31 -38.31 -32.08
C GLU A 167 4.85 -37.70 -33.38
N ASN A 168 5.07 -38.51 -34.42
CA ASN A 168 5.55 -38.02 -35.73
C ASN A 168 4.54 -37.09 -36.40
N HIS A 169 3.25 -37.45 -36.35
CA HIS A 169 2.17 -36.62 -36.89
C HIS A 169 1.99 -35.33 -36.08
N LYS A 170 2.18 -35.37 -34.75
CA LYS A 170 2.19 -34.16 -33.91
C LYS A 170 3.33 -33.23 -34.30
N PHE A 171 4.53 -33.78 -34.51
CA PHE A 171 5.72 -33.01 -34.87
C PHE A 171 5.58 -32.33 -36.24
N ASP A 172 5.04 -33.03 -37.24
CA ASP A 172 4.79 -32.46 -38.58
C ASP A 172 3.79 -31.30 -38.52
N LEU A 173 2.69 -31.46 -37.75
CA LEU A 173 1.69 -30.41 -37.58
C LEU A 173 2.25 -29.19 -36.84
N LEU A 174 3.10 -29.42 -35.83
CA LEU A 174 3.81 -28.37 -35.10
C LEU A 174 4.75 -27.59 -36.04
N ASN A 175 5.56 -28.28 -36.84
CA ASN A 175 6.45 -27.64 -37.81
C ASN A 175 5.69 -26.84 -38.87
N GLN A 176 4.58 -27.37 -39.38
CA GLN A 176 3.72 -26.63 -40.31
C GLN A 176 3.09 -25.39 -39.67
N THR A 177 2.76 -25.46 -38.39
CA THR A 177 2.23 -24.32 -37.63
C THR A 177 3.30 -23.26 -37.40
N ILE A 178 4.54 -23.66 -37.07
CA ILE A 178 5.69 -22.76 -36.91
C ILE A 178 5.95 -22.00 -38.21
N GLN A 179 6.00 -22.70 -39.36
CA GLN A 179 6.22 -22.08 -40.68
C GLN A 179 5.12 -21.10 -41.13
N ARG A 180 3.94 -21.15 -40.50
CA ARG A 180 2.84 -20.21 -40.80
C ARG A 180 2.80 -19.02 -39.84
N LEU A 181 3.38 -19.17 -38.65
CA LEU A 181 3.39 -18.13 -37.61
C LEU A 181 4.64 -17.23 -37.66
N PHE A 182 5.76 -17.76 -38.16
CA PHE A 182 7.06 -17.09 -38.31
C PHE A 182 7.55 -17.18 -39.75
#